data_AF-A0A061GYE8-F1
#
_entry.id   AF-A0A061GYE8-F1
#
_cell.length_a   1.000
_cell.length_b   1.000
_cell.length_c   1.000
_cell.angle_alpha   90.00
_cell.angle_beta   90.00
_cell.angle_gamma   90.00
#
_symmetry.space_group_name_H-M   'P 1'
#
loop_
_entity.id
_entity.type
_entity.pdbx_description
1 polymer ?
#
loop_
_entity_poly.entity_id
_entity_poly.type
_entity_poly.pdbx_seq_one_letter_code
_entity_poly.pdbx_strand_id
1 'polypeptide(L)'
;MVNEGKLEPKPGCDAAQTLEANVCMKELHWRNSPLIMSQCGSKGSAINISQMIACVGQQSVGGCRAPNGFIDSSLPHFHRGLKTPAHGTPSIMGIEGIDGRRTWSNHVMEMEQILGIEAARKCIIDEIAQTVEHHGMTIDRRHMMLLGDVMTFRGEVFGITRFGIQKMDKSILMLASFERTADHLFNAAVNGRHDKNEGVT
;
A
#
# COMPACT_ATOMS: atom_id res chain seq x y z
N MET A 1 -18.69 30.17 0.69
CA MET A 1 -20.16 30.05 0.57
C MET A 1 -20.60 28.80 1.29
N VAL A 2 -20.87 28.94 2.58
CA VAL A 2 -21.51 27.92 3.42
C VAL A 2 -23.00 28.22 3.34
N ASN A 3 -23.79 27.33 2.77
CA ASN A 3 -25.26 27.37 2.88
C ASN A 3 -25.74 25.99 3.33
N GLU A 4 -26.02 25.90 4.63
CA GLU A 4 -27.12 25.17 5.26
C GLU A 4 -27.65 23.92 4.51
N GLY A 5 -27.14 22.75 4.88
CA GLY A 5 -27.95 21.54 5.14
C GLY A 5 -28.86 20.96 4.04
N LYS A 6 -28.78 21.39 2.78
CA LYS A 6 -29.71 21.00 1.70
C LYS A 6 -29.02 20.35 0.49
N LEU A 7 -28.00 19.53 0.70
CA LEU A 7 -27.50 18.67 -0.37
C LEU A 7 -28.19 17.33 -0.27
N GLU A 8 -29.09 17.03 -1.21
CA GLU A 8 -29.66 15.70 -1.32
C GLU A 8 -28.54 14.70 -1.64
N PRO A 9 -28.28 13.72 -0.75
CA PRO A 9 -27.22 12.76 -0.96
C PRO A 9 -27.55 11.88 -2.17
N LYS A 10 -26.56 11.62 -3.03
CA LYS A 10 -26.72 10.65 -4.10
C LYS A 10 -26.97 9.24 -3.51
N PRO A 11 -27.70 8.36 -4.21
CA PRO A 11 -27.99 7.01 -3.70
C PRO A 11 -26.70 6.28 -3.32
N GLY A 12 -26.57 5.89 -2.05
CA GLY A 12 -25.38 5.19 -1.54
C GLY A 12 -24.20 6.08 -1.12
N CYS A 13 -24.38 7.40 -0.99
CA CYS A 13 -23.33 8.33 -0.55
C CYS A 13 -23.78 9.18 0.64
N ASP A 14 -22.83 9.61 1.46
CA ASP A 14 -23.11 10.62 2.49
C ASP A 14 -23.15 12.05 1.86
N ALA A 15 -23.69 13.02 2.62
CA ALA A 15 -23.82 14.40 2.14
C ALA A 15 -22.46 15.08 1.87
N ALA A 16 -21.40 14.66 2.58
CA ALA A 16 -20.05 15.21 2.41
C ALA A 16 -19.39 14.69 1.13
N GLN A 17 -19.50 13.39 0.84
CA GLN A 17 -19.08 12.75 -0.41
C GLN A 17 -19.81 13.36 -1.61
N THR A 18 -21.09 13.68 -1.44
CA THR A 18 -21.88 14.35 -2.47
C THR A 18 -21.41 15.78 -2.72
N LEU A 19 -21.04 16.53 -1.67
CA LEU A 19 -20.47 17.87 -1.77
C LEU A 19 -19.10 17.84 -2.45
N GLU A 20 -18.19 16.97 -2.01
CA GLU A 20 -16.84 16.82 -2.55
C GLU A 20 -16.86 16.50 -4.05
N ALA A 21 -17.74 15.57 -4.45
CA ALA A 21 -17.92 15.24 -5.87
C ALA A 21 -18.42 16.44 -6.68
N ASN A 22 -19.35 17.23 -6.14
CA ASN A 22 -19.88 18.40 -6.83
C ASN A 22 -18.88 19.56 -6.93
N VAL A 23 -18.02 19.76 -5.94
CA VAL A 23 -16.94 20.76 -5.98
C VAL A 23 -15.88 20.33 -6.99
N CYS A 24 -15.44 19.07 -6.94
CA CYS A 24 -14.44 18.53 -7.87
C CYS A 24 -14.88 18.70 -9.33
N MET A 25 -16.15 18.45 -9.65
CA MET A 25 -16.67 18.59 -11.01
C MET A 25 -16.76 20.05 -11.50
N LYS A 26 -16.79 21.04 -10.60
CA LYS A 26 -16.80 22.47 -10.96
C LYS A 26 -15.40 23.00 -11.26
N GLU A 27 -14.38 22.45 -10.61
CA GLU A 27 -12.98 22.87 -10.76
C GLU A 27 -12.29 22.19 -11.95
N LEU A 28 -12.90 21.15 -12.54
CA LEU A 28 -12.35 20.47 -13.70
C LEU A 28 -12.49 21.29 -14.98
N HIS A 29 -11.38 21.43 -15.71
CA HIS A 29 -11.39 22.08 -17.01
C HIS A 29 -12.36 21.37 -17.97
N TRP A 30 -13.17 22.13 -18.71
CA TRP A 30 -14.24 21.65 -19.60
C TRP A 30 -13.78 20.65 -20.68
N ARG A 31 -12.48 20.66 -21.03
CA ARG A 31 -11.84 19.75 -22.00
C ARG A 31 -11.29 18.45 -21.40
N ASN A 32 -11.52 18.17 -20.11
CA ASN A 32 -10.97 17.00 -19.45
C ASN A 32 -11.73 15.72 -19.85
N SER A 33 -11.01 14.70 -20.33
CA SER A 33 -11.59 13.45 -20.85
C SER A 33 -12.52 12.72 -19.86
N PRO A 34 -12.21 12.63 -18.55
CA PRO A 34 -13.11 12.03 -17.56
C PRO A 34 -14.39 12.86 -17.34
N LEU A 35 -14.30 14.19 -17.36
CA LEU A 35 -15.46 15.08 -17.22
C LEU A 35 -16.43 14.90 -18.40
N ILE A 36 -15.90 14.87 -19.62
CA ILE A 36 -16.67 14.62 -20.85
C ILE A 36 -17.32 13.23 -20.80
N MET A 37 -16.57 12.20 -20.41
CA MET A 37 -17.07 10.83 -20.27
C MET A 37 -18.26 10.73 -19.29
N SER A 38 -18.22 11.47 -18.18
CA SER A 38 -19.33 11.53 -17.22
C SER A 38 -20.54 12.30 -17.74
N GLN A 39 -20.32 13.46 -18.37
CA GLN A 39 -21.40 14.26 -18.94
C GLN A 39 -22.13 13.54 -20.09
N CYS A 40 -21.42 12.71 -20.86
CA CYS A 40 -21.99 11.91 -21.94
C CYS A 40 -22.69 10.62 -21.47
N GLY A 41 -22.74 10.34 -20.16
CA GLY A 41 -23.39 9.14 -19.61
C GLY A 41 -22.63 7.83 -19.86
N SER A 42 -21.40 7.89 -20.37
CA SER A 42 -20.59 6.72 -20.69
C SER A 42 -19.82 6.25 -19.47
N LYS A 43 -20.44 5.44 -18.59
CA LYS A 43 -19.85 4.74 -17.42
C LYS A 43 -18.98 5.55 -16.42
N GLY A 44 -18.73 6.84 -16.63
CA GLY A 44 -18.03 7.71 -15.70
C GLY A 44 -19.00 8.31 -14.69
N SER A 45 -19.08 7.77 -13.49
CA SER A 45 -19.80 8.46 -12.42
C SER A 45 -18.96 9.66 -11.94
N ALA A 46 -19.61 10.78 -11.63
CA ALA A 46 -18.94 11.95 -11.03
C ALA A 46 -18.16 11.58 -9.74
N ILE A 47 -18.61 10.52 -9.07
CA ILE A 47 -18.00 9.96 -7.87
C ILE A 47 -16.68 9.27 -8.21
N ASN A 48 -16.62 8.43 -9.25
CA ASN A 48 -15.38 7.79 -9.67
C ASN A 48 -14.32 8.82 -10.09
N ILE A 49 -14.76 9.90 -10.75
CA ILE A 49 -13.87 11.01 -11.15
C ILE A 49 -13.33 11.75 -9.94
N SER A 50 -14.22 12.07 -8.99
CA SER A 50 -13.83 12.68 -7.71
C SER A 50 -12.91 11.75 -6.89
N GLN A 51 -13.12 10.44 -6.92
CA GLN A 51 -12.26 9.47 -6.27
C GLN A 51 -10.87 9.40 -6.91
N MET A 52 -10.79 9.42 -8.25
CA MET A 52 -9.53 9.44 -8.99
C MET A 52 -8.73 10.74 -8.78
N ILE A 53 -9.40 11.87 -8.57
CA ILE A 53 -8.76 13.20 -8.47
C ILE A 53 -8.49 13.62 -7.02
N ALA A 54 -9.41 13.35 -6.10
CA ALA A 54 -9.38 13.87 -4.73
C ALA A 54 -9.21 12.78 -3.64
N CYS A 55 -9.48 11.50 -3.93
CA CYS A 55 -9.59 10.46 -2.89
C CYS A 55 -8.85 9.14 -3.20
N VAL A 56 -7.57 9.22 -3.56
CA VAL A 56 -6.66 8.07 -3.34
C VAL A 56 -6.27 7.96 -1.84
N GLY A 57 -6.52 9.00 -1.04
CA GLY A 57 -6.06 9.08 0.36
C GLY A 57 -7.07 8.73 1.46
N GLN A 58 -8.28 8.23 1.17
CA GLN A 58 -9.17 7.80 2.26
C GLN A 58 -9.79 6.43 2.01
N GLN A 59 -9.32 5.45 2.77
CA GLN A 59 -9.94 4.14 2.84
C GLN A 59 -10.88 4.06 4.05
N SER A 60 -12.07 3.49 3.81
CA SER A 60 -13.04 3.12 4.83
C SER A 60 -12.70 1.73 5.36
N VAL A 61 -12.58 1.59 6.68
CA VAL A 61 -12.46 0.27 7.33
C VAL A 61 -13.79 0.00 8.04
N GLY A 62 -14.48 -1.08 7.64
CA GLY A 62 -15.72 -1.53 8.30
C GLY A 62 -16.99 -0.71 8.03
N GLY A 63 -17.05 0.09 6.97
CA GLY A 63 -18.25 0.89 6.62
C GLY A 63 -18.35 2.25 7.32
N CYS A 64 -17.34 2.63 8.11
CA CYS A 64 -17.18 3.98 8.64
C CYS A 64 -15.79 4.53 8.29
N ARG A 65 -15.63 5.86 8.22
CA ARG A 65 -14.30 6.49 8.24
C ARG A 65 -13.72 6.37 9.65
N ALA A 66 -12.39 6.29 9.75
CA ALA A 66 -11.70 6.44 11.04
C ALA A 66 -12.22 7.71 11.74
N PRO A 67 -12.77 7.60 12.97
CA PRO A 67 -13.45 8.72 13.60
C PRO A 67 -12.48 9.86 13.92
N ASN A 68 -12.94 11.09 13.70
CA ASN A 68 -12.20 12.30 14.06
C ASN A 68 -12.18 12.44 15.58
N GLY A 69 -11.13 11.96 16.24
CA GLY A 69 -10.98 12.04 17.70
C GLY A 69 -10.60 13.42 18.22
N PHE A 70 -10.04 14.29 17.37
CA PHE A 70 -9.69 15.67 17.70
C PHE A 70 -10.10 16.60 16.55
N ILE A 71 -10.51 17.82 16.88
CA ILE A 71 -11.04 18.83 15.95
C ILE A 71 -10.17 18.90 14.68
N ASP A 72 -10.72 18.44 13.55
CA ASP A 72 -10.15 18.42 12.20
C ASP A 72 -8.80 17.69 12.00
N SER A 73 -8.45 16.72 12.85
CA SER A 73 -7.26 15.87 12.68
C SER A 73 -7.39 14.53 13.42
N SER A 74 -6.72 13.48 12.94
CA SER A 74 -6.68 12.19 13.66
C SER A 74 -5.85 12.27 14.94
N LEU A 75 -4.89 13.21 15.03
CA LEU A 75 -4.00 13.43 16.18
C LEU A 75 -3.59 14.92 16.32
N PRO A 76 -3.32 15.42 17.55
CA PRO A 76 -3.07 16.84 17.85
C PRO A 76 -1.82 17.47 17.20
N HIS A 77 -0.91 16.65 16.67
CA HIS A 77 0.36 17.08 16.07
C HIS A 77 0.32 17.22 14.54
N PHE A 78 -0.82 16.92 13.90
CA PHE A 78 -0.98 17.08 12.46
C PHE A 78 -1.50 18.48 12.11
N HIS A 79 -0.91 19.14 11.11
CA HIS A 79 -1.50 20.34 10.55
C HIS A 79 -2.86 20.00 9.92
N ARG A 80 -3.87 20.85 10.19
CA ARG A 80 -5.27 20.65 9.79
C ARG A 80 -5.36 20.24 8.31
N GLY A 81 -5.94 19.06 8.05
CA GLY A 81 -6.19 18.54 6.69
C GLY A 81 -5.21 17.51 6.12
N LEU A 82 -4.14 17.13 6.84
CA LEU A 82 -3.18 16.12 6.38
C LEU A 82 -3.60 14.69 6.80
N LYS A 83 -3.90 13.83 5.82
CA LYS A 83 -4.28 12.40 5.99
C LYS A 83 -3.09 11.44 5.92
N THR A 84 -1.99 11.92 5.35
CA THR A 84 -0.67 11.31 5.36
C THR A 84 0.27 12.34 5.95
N PRO A 85 1.28 11.93 6.74
CA PRO A 85 2.31 12.87 7.14
C PRO A 85 2.99 13.38 5.87
N ALA A 86 3.10 14.71 5.73
CA ALA A 86 3.81 15.34 4.60
C ALA A 86 5.32 15.04 4.61
N HIS A 87 5.80 14.45 5.71
CA HIS A 87 7.17 14.06 5.94
C HIS A 87 7.17 12.58 6.32
N GLY A 88 8.12 11.81 5.80
CA GLY A 88 8.23 10.39 6.15
C GLY A 88 8.33 10.17 7.67
N THR A 89 8.22 8.91 8.06
CA THR A 89 8.37 8.42 9.44
C THR A 89 9.54 9.05 10.24
N PRO A 90 10.71 9.43 9.66
CA PRO A 90 11.81 10.04 10.43
C PRO A 90 11.45 11.39 11.02
N SER A 91 10.72 12.22 10.27
CA SER A 91 10.35 13.55 10.71
C SER A 91 9.33 13.52 11.84
N ILE A 92 8.47 12.50 11.85
CA ILE A 92 7.45 12.29 12.89
C ILE A 92 8.10 11.86 14.20
N MET A 93 9.12 11.00 14.13
CA MET A 93 9.87 10.56 15.32
C MET A 93 10.59 11.70 16.04
N GLY A 94 10.87 12.81 15.34
CA GLY A 94 11.54 14.00 15.90
C GLY A 94 10.60 15.06 16.45
N ILE A 95 9.28 14.88 16.38
CA ILE A 95 8.31 15.84 16.88
C ILE A 95 8.22 15.77 18.41
N GLU A 96 8.32 16.92 19.07
CA GLU A 96 8.15 17.03 20.51
C GLU A 96 6.75 16.53 20.94
N GLY A 97 6.72 15.59 21.88
CA GLY A 97 5.49 14.93 22.35
C GLY A 97 5.19 13.58 21.67
N ILE A 98 5.94 13.20 20.63
CA ILE A 98 5.81 11.88 19.98
C ILE A 98 6.88 10.92 20.50
N ASP A 99 6.47 9.72 20.93
CA ASP A 99 7.40 8.64 21.25
C ASP A 99 7.85 7.95 19.95
N GLY A 100 9.02 8.34 19.46
CA GLY A 100 9.63 7.75 18.27
C GLY A 100 9.85 6.23 18.38
N ARG A 101 9.99 5.65 19.58
CA ARG A 101 10.19 4.20 19.78
C ARG A 101 8.91 3.39 19.56
N ARG A 102 7.75 4.04 19.66
CA ARG A 102 6.43 3.42 19.45
C ARG A 102 5.82 3.81 18.11
N THR A 103 6.53 4.64 17.34
CA THR A 103 6.11 5.06 16.00
C THR A 103 6.43 3.95 15.00
N TRP A 104 5.47 3.61 14.15
CA TRP A 104 5.61 2.60 13.12
C TRP A 104 4.90 3.04 11.83
N SER A 105 5.29 2.46 10.69
CA SER A 105 4.70 2.70 9.37
C SER A 105 4.39 1.35 8.71
N ASN A 106 3.35 1.31 7.87
CA ASN A 106 3.00 0.14 7.05
C ASN A 106 3.78 0.09 5.73
N HIS A 107 4.61 1.10 5.45
CA HIS A 107 5.41 1.16 4.24
C HIS A 107 6.75 0.42 4.44
N VAL A 108 6.79 -0.86 4.06
CA VAL A 108 7.94 -1.76 4.29
C VAL A 108 9.28 -1.18 3.81
N MET A 109 9.35 -0.62 2.60
CA MET A 109 10.59 -0.06 2.05
C MET A 109 11.06 1.19 2.80
N GLU A 110 10.12 1.92 3.42
CA GLU A 110 10.46 3.09 4.22
C GLU A 110 11.03 2.63 5.56
N MET A 111 10.42 1.61 6.17
CA MET A 111 10.93 0.99 7.40
C MET A 111 12.34 0.42 7.22
N GLU A 112 12.62 -0.20 6.07
CA GLU A 112 13.96 -0.68 5.71
C GLU A 112 14.99 0.47 5.65
N GLN A 113 14.66 1.57 4.98
CA GLN A 113 15.58 2.70 4.81
C GLN A 113 15.88 3.45 6.11
N ILE A 114 14.93 3.51 7.04
CA ILE A 114 15.04 4.32 8.26
C ILE A 114 15.55 3.49 9.44
N LEU A 115 14.95 2.32 9.66
CA LEU A 115 15.16 1.49 10.84
C LEU A 115 15.93 0.20 10.53
N GLY A 116 16.13 -0.12 9.25
CA GLY A 116 16.88 -1.28 8.80
C GLY A 116 16.02 -2.51 8.53
N ILE A 117 16.68 -3.57 8.08
CA ILE A 117 16.04 -4.78 7.55
C ILE A 117 15.18 -5.53 8.57
N GLU A 118 15.57 -5.55 9.85
CA GLU A 118 14.79 -6.21 10.90
C GLU A 118 13.45 -5.50 11.18
N ALA A 119 13.43 -4.17 11.06
CA ALA A 119 12.19 -3.41 11.17
C ALA A 119 11.27 -3.66 9.96
N ALA A 120 11.84 -3.76 8.76
CA ALA A 120 11.11 -4.15 7.56
C ALA A 120 10.53 -5.58 7.67
N ARG A 121 11.33 -6.52 8.19
CA ARG A 121 10.89 -7.90 8.46
C ARG A 121 9.71 -7.95 9.43
N LYS A 122 9.79 -7.21 10.54
CA LYS A 122 8.70 -7.08 11.52
C LYS A 122 7.44 -6.50 10.87
N CYS A 123 7.61 -5.44 10.06
CA CYS A 123 6.52 -4.80 9.32
C CYS A 123 5.82 -5.80 8.39
N ILE A 124 6.55 -6.59 7.60
CA ILE A 124 5.98 -7.61 6.71
C ILE A 124 5.15 -8.63 7.50
N ILE A 125 5.70 -9.14 8.60
CA ILE A 125 5.03 -10.15 9.44
C ILE A 125 3.73 -9.60 10.01
N ASP A 126 3.77 -8.38 10.57
CA ASP A 126 2.62 -7.79 11.25
C ASP A 126 1.53 -7.34 10.25
N GLU A 127 1.91 -6.86 9.05
CA GLU A 127 0.95 -6.47 7.99
C GLU A 127 0.23 -7.68 7.38
N ILE A 128 0.96 -8.77 7.11
CA ILE A 128 0.36 -10.01 6.61
C ILE A 128 -0.57 -10.60 7.67
N ALA A 129 -0.16 -10.62 8.93
CA ALA A 129 -0.99 -11.10 10.04
C ALA A 129 -2.31 -10.33 10.13
N GLN A 130 -2.23 -9.00 10.13
CA GLN A 130 -3.41 -8.15 10.15
C GLN A 130 -4.32 -8.41 8.94
N THR A 131 -3.76 -8.48 7.73
CA THR A 131 -4.56 -8.68 6.51
C THR A 131 -5.30 -10.02 6.53
N VAL A 132 -4.62 -11.10 6.94
CA VAL A 132 -5.19 -12.45 7.02
C VAL A 132 -6.29 -12.51 8.07
N GLU A 133 -6.08 -11.88 9.23
CA GLU A 133 -7.06 -11.79 10.32
C GLU A 133 -8.32 -11.02 9.90
N HIS A 134 -8.17 -9.91 9.17
CA HIS A 134 -9.31 -9.13 8.63
C HIS A 134 -10.18 -9.94 7.66
N HIS A 135 -9.62 -10.96 6.99
CA HIS A 135 -10.37 -11.88 6.12
C HIS A 135 -10.94 -13.09 6.88
N GLY A 136 -10.83 -13.12 8.21
CA GLY A 136 -11.33 -14.21 9.05
C GLY A 136 -10.52 -15.51 8.94
N MET A 137 -9.30 -15.44 8.41
CA MET A 137 -8.39 -16.57 8.35
C MET A 137 -7.43 -16.54 9.55
N THR A 138 -7.11 -17.71 10.08
CA THR A 138 -6.13 -17.84 11.17
C THR A 138 -4.94 -18.64 10.67
N ILE A 139 -3.80 -17.98 10.50
CA ILE A 139 -2.53 -18.59 10.11
C ILE A 139 -1.58 -18.49 11.29
N ASP A 140 -0.90 -19.60 11.60
CA ASP A 140 0.10 -19.62 12.66
C ASP A 140 1.25 -18.65 12.35
N ARG A 141 1.64 -17.85 13.35
CA ARG A 141 2.68 -16.82 13.24
C ARG A 141 4.03 -17.36 12.75
N ARG A 142 4.33 -18.63 12.98
CA ARG A 142 5.57 -19.27 12.51
C ARG A 142 5.68 -19.28 10.98
N HIS A 143 4.57 -19.43 10.26
CA HIS A 143 4.57 -19.35 8.79
C HIS A 143 4.87 -17.93 8.31
N MET A 144 4.30 -16.93 8.98
CA MET A 144 4.54 -15.52 8.65
C MET A 144 5.98 -15.12 8.96
N MET A 145 6.54 -15.62 10.08
CA MET A 145 7.94 -15.42 10.41
C MET A 145 8.87 -16.04 9.36
N LEU A 146 8.62 -17.29 8.95
CA LEU A 146 9.40 -17.94 7.90
C LEU A 146 9.34 -17.18 6.58
N LEU A 147 8.15 -16.70 6.20
CA LEU A 147 7.97 -15.88 5.01
C LEU A 147 8.75 -14.56 5.10
N GLY A 148 8.66 -13.87 6.23
CA GLY A 148 9.42 -12.63 6.49
C GLY A 148 10.93 -12.87 6.39
N ASP A 149 11.43 -13.95 6.97
CA ASP A 149 12.85 -14.33 6.91
C ASP A 149 13.28 -14.60 5.46
N VAL A 150 12.49 -15.36 4.68
CA VAL A 150 12.76 -15.63 3.25
C VAL A 150 12.75 -14.36 2.40
N MET A 151 11.93 -13.38 2.74
CA MET A 151 11.87 -12.11 2.03
C MET A 151 13.03 -11.16 2.40
N THR A 152 13.73 -11.39 3.52
CA THR A 152 14.72 -10.43 4.07
C THR A 152 16.12 -11.01 4.32
N PHE A 153 16.35 -12.31 4.10
CA PHE A 153 17.60 -13.00 4.48
C PHE A 153 18.89 -12.43 3.87
N ARG A 154 18.80 -11.72 2.74
CA ARG A 154 19.95 -11.11 2.05
C ARG A 154 20.33 -9.73 2.60
N GLY A 155 19.55 -9.19 3.55
CA GLY A 155 19.74 -7.83 4.05
C GLY A 155 18.98 -6.76 3.26
N GLU A 156 18.18 -7.16 2.26
CA GLU A 156 17.29 -6.31 1.49
C GLU A 156 15.91 -6.97 1.36
N VAL A 157 14.85 -6.18 1.16
CA VAL A 157 13.49 -6.71 0.97
C VAL A 157 13.28 -7.21 -0.46
N PHE A 158 13.10 -8.53 -0.62
CA PHE A 158 12.74 -9.18 -1.88
C PHE A 158 11.32 -9.71 -1.86
N GLY A 159 10.51 -9.28 -2.83
CA GLY A 159 9.18 -9.86 -3.07
C GLY A 159 9.27 -11.29 -3.62
N ILE A 160 8.27 -12.13 -3.33
CA ILE A 160 8.11 -13.44 -3.99
C ILE A 160 7.49 -13.22 -5.38
N THR A 161 8.29 -12.65 -6.26
CA THR A 161 7.97 -12.41 -7.66
C THR A 161 9.11 -12.94 -8.52
N ARG A 162 8.88 -13.08 -9.84
CA ARG A 162 9.91 -13.52 -10.79
C ARG A 162 11.25 -12.78 -10.60
N PHE A 163 11.22 -11.46 -10.48
CA PHE A 163 12.42 -10.64 -10.32
C PHE A 163 13.04 -10.75 -8.92
N GLY A 164 12.23 -10.96 -7.89
CA GLY A 164 12.72 -11.16 -6.53
C GLY A 164 13.36 -12.52 -6.34
N ILE A 165 12.72 -13.60 -6.83
CA ILE A 165 13.24 -14.97 -6.72
C ILE A 165 14.56 -15.13 -7.49
N GLN A 166 14.72 -14.47 -8.64
CA GLN A 166 15.98 -14.46 -9.38
C GLN A 166 17.17 -13.85 -8.59
N LYS A 167 16.89 -12.97 -7.63
CA LYS A 167 17.90 -12.37 -6.74
C LYS A 167 18.13 -13.18 -5.46
N MET A 168 17.21 -14.09 -5.13
CA MET A 168 17.40 -15.03 -4.03
C MET A 168 18.46 -16.08 -4.43
N ASP A 169 19.28 -16.54 -3.47
CA ASP A 169 20.32 -17.55 -3.70
C ASP A 169 19.71 -18.93 -3.98
N LYS A 170 19.19 -19.11 -5.19
CA LYS A 170 18.44 -20.31 -5.57
C LYS A 170 19.13 -21.05 -6.69
N SER A 171 18.99 -22.36 -6.62
CA SER A 171 19.42 -23.32 -7.63
C SER A 171 18.92 -22.88 -9.02
N ILE A 172 19.77 -23.08 -10.02
CA ILE A 172 19.47 -22.75 -11.42
C ILE A 172 18.31 -23.61 -11.91
N LEU A 173 18.27 -24.87 -11.48
CA LEU A 173 17.16 -25.77 -11.78
C LEU A 173 15.86 -25.28 -11.17
N MET A 174 15.88 -24.78 -9.93
CA MET A 174 14.70 -24.18 -9.30
C MET A 174 14.20 -22.97 -10.09
N LEU A 175 15.10 -22.09 -10.55
CA LEU A 175 14.73 -20.93 -11.38
C LEU A 175 14.16 -21.36 -12.73
N ALA A 176 14.77 -22.37 -13.36
CA ALA A 176 14.34 -22.90 -14.66
C ALA A 176 12.98 -23.60 -14.58
N SER A 177 12.65 -24.23 -13.46
CA SER A 177 11.32 -24.82 -13.21
C SER A 177 10.23 -23.79 -12.94
N PHE A 178 10.58 -22.62 -12.40
CA PHE A 178 9.61 -21.56 -12.12
C PHE A 178 9.18 -20.79 -13.39
N GLU A 179 10.14 -20.30 -14.18
CA GLU A 179 9.85 -19.58 -15.42
C GLU A 179 11.10 -19.46 -16.33
N ARG A 180 10.92 -19.27 -17.65
CA ARG A 180 12.02 -19.04 -18.62
C ARG A 180 13.15 -20.08 -18.59
N THR A 181 12.79 -21.35 -18.63
CA THR A 181 13.70 -22.51 -18.58
C THR A 181 14.89 -22.40 -19.54
N ALA A 182 14.63 -22.10 -20.83
CA ALA A 182 15.68 -22.05 -21.85
C ALA A 182 16.73 -20.96 -21.57
N ASP A 183 16.30 -19.78 -21.13
CA ASP A 183 17.22 -18.67 -20.83
C ASP A 183 18.07 -18.95 -19.60
N HIS A 184 17.50 -19.58 -18.57
CA HIS A 184 18.23 -19.94 -17.36
C HIS A 184 19.26 -21.03 -17.64
N LEU A 185 18.90 -22.06 -18.41
CA LEU A 185 19.83 -23.13 -18.79
C LEU A 185 20.91 -22.64 -19.76
N PHE A 186 20.56 -21.79 -20.73
CA PHE A 186 21.52 -21.22 -21.67
C PHE A 186 22.54 -20.34 -20.94
N ASN A 187 22.09 -19.42 -20.09
CA ASN A 187 22.99 -18.58 -19.29
C ASN A 187 23.84 -19.41 -18.31
N ALA A 188 23.30 -20.50 -17.77
CA ALA A 188 24.07 -21.40 -16.91
C ALA A 188 25.16 -22.14 -17.70
N ALA A 189 24.84 -22.64 -18.89
CA ALA A 189 25.78 -23.32 -19.76
C ALA A 189 26.90 -22.39 -20.25
N VAL A 190 26.56 -21.16 -20.67
CA VAL A 190 27.54 -20.15 -21.12
C VAL A 190 28.48 -19.74 -19.97
N ASN A 191 27.95 -19.61 -18.75
CA ASN A 191 28.75 -19.20 -17.59
C ASN A 191 29.38 -20.39 -16.84
N GLY A 192 29.22 -21.64 -17.32
CA GLY A 192 29.74 -22.84 -16.67
C GLY A 192 29.25 -23.02 -15.23
N ARG A 193 28.05 -22.56 -14.89
CA ARG A 193 27.55 -22.67 -13.51
C ARG A 193 27.18 -24.11 -13.18
N HIS A 194 27.61 -24.57 -12.01
CA HIS A 194 27.32 -25.91 -11.50
C HIS A 194 26.24 -25.86 -10.42
N ASP A 195 25.18 -26.66 -10.57
CA ASP A 195 24.15 -26.81 -9.54
C ASP A 195 24.54 -27.93 -8.57
N LYS A 196 24.24 -27.75 -7.28
CA LYS A 196 24.55 -28.72 -6.22
C LYS A 196 23.41 -29.72 -5.99
N ASN A 197 22.25 -29.54 -6.63
CA ASN A 197 21.06 -30.40 -6.48
C ASN A 197 20.57 -30.55 -5.03
N GLU A 198 20.80 -29.54 -4.18
CA GLU A 198 20.37 -29.56 -2.77
C GLU A 198 18.94 -29.03 -2.58
N GLY A 199 18.30 -28.54 -3.64
CA GLY A 199 16.93 -28.02 -3.61
C GLY A 199 15.90 -29.04 -4.11
N VAL A 200 14.68 -28.95 -3.59
CA VAL A 200 13.52 -29.65 -4.17
C VAL A 200 12.95 -28.75 -5.27
N THR A 201 12.85 -29.29 -6.49
CA THR A 201 12.24 -28.64 -7.67
C THR A 201 10.73 -28.60 -7.58
#